data_AF-A0A2E8S8Q4-F1
#
_entry.id   AF-A0A2E8S8Q4-F1
#
_cell.length_a   1.000
_cell.length_b   1.000
_cell.length_c   1.000
_cell.angle_alpha   90.00
_cell.angle_beta   90.00
_cell.angle_gamma   90.00
#
_symmetry.space_group_name_H-M   'P 1'
#
loop_
_entity.id
_entity.type
_entity.pdbx_description
1 polymer ?
#
loop_
_entity_poly.entity_id
_entity_poly.type
_entity_poly.pdbx_seq_one_letter_code
_entity_poly.pdbx_strand_id
1 'polypeptide(L)'
;MAEIHCIINPASRDYRCGKKWPEIQELLITAGFSVHPHMTERVGHAAQIAWDLRQQGVKDLIVAVGGDGTSHEVASALRGSEIPMGIIPFGSGNDYAITHGIPRNDLESAVQILRDGKDRWCAAWRLEGYPAEATTGYPSPKSNQWDGPSEHENRVVRWVFLESDSGITSAISRAKLKRAKWIKGQSKYTYLGVTTIPFWPRRKLELKFDDEDAFQCNLTMLAATTGETFGGGYKVSPGVNPSDENGTVIIAPKLSRLQMLKLMGPVKKGKHIGKWGIYAKTVNKIQIRPVNQDGEPVDEPIGVPTWVQADGEPCIMAPAVLEWKTKQILVRGAQSVPWD
;
A
#
# COMPACT_ATOMS: atom_id res chain seq x y z
N MET A 1 18.33 -28.37 1.47
CA MET A 1 17.04 -27.71 1.70
C MET A 1 17.19 -26.27 1.25
N ALA A 2 16.18 -25.66 0.67
CA ALA A 2 16.26 -24.23 0.34
C ALA A 2 16.21 -23.42 1.65
N GLU A 3 17.07 -22.42 1.81
CA GLU A 3 17.03 -21.53 2.97
C GLU A 3 15.88 -20.52 2.83
N ILE A 4 15.21 -20.19 3.95
CA ILE A 4 14.13 -19.20 3.96
C ILE A 4 14.20 -18.35 5.22
N HIS A 5 14.16 -17.03 5.07
CA HIS A 5 14.16 -16.08 6.18
C HIS A 5 12.75 -15.54 6.40
N CYS A 6 12.11 -15.98 7.48
CA CYS A 6 10.74 -15.57 7.78
C CYS A 6 10.75 -14.40 8.76
N ILE A 7 10.27 -13.23 8.32
CA ILE A 7 10.12 -12.04 9.15
C ILE A 7 8.68 -11.98 9.65
N ILE A 8 8.50 -12.22 10.95
CA ILE A 8 7.21 -12.51 11.54
C ILE A 8 6.71 -11.33 12.36
N ASN A 9 5.47 -10.91 12.10
CA ASN A 9 4.74 -10.01 12.97
C ASN A 9 3.83 -10.78 13.91
N PRO A 10 4.29 -11.12 15.14
CA PRO A 10 3.51 -11.94 16.05
C PRO A 10 2.19 -11.28 16.45
N ALA A 11 2.12 -9.94 16.45
CA ALA A 11 0.92 -9.17 16.79
C ALA A 11 -0.14 -9.16 15.68
N SER A 12 0.21 -9.57 14.46
CA SER A 12 -0.73 -9.59 13.33
C SER A 12 -2.00 -10.39 13.62
N ARG A 13 -3.14 -9.81 13.24
CA ARG A 13 -4.50 -10.35 13.41
C ARG A 13 -4.81 -10.75 14.86
N ASP A 14 -4.68 -9.80 15.79
CA ASP A 14 -4.93 -9.99 17.23
C ASP A 14 -4.07 -11.13 17.82
N TYR A 15 -2.77 -11.10 17.53
CA TYR A 15 -1.79 -12.11 17.96
C TYR A 15 -1.99 -13.52 17.39
N ARG A 16 -2.91 -13.71 16.43
CA ARG A 16 -3.11 -15.03 15.80
C ARG A 16 -1.91 -15.48 14.99
N CYS A 17 -1.18 -14.55 14.37
CA CYS A 17 0.03 -14.85 13.61
C CYS A 17 1.08 -15.53 14.51
N GLY A 18 1.43 -14.92 15.64
CA GLY A 18 2.39 -15.51 16.58
C GLY A 18 1.94 -16.86 17.14
N LYS A 19 0.66 -17.03 17.44
CA LYS A 19 0.10 -18.31 17.92
C LYS A 19 0.16 -19.42 16.86
N LYS A 20 0.01 -19.07 15.57
CA LYS A 20 0.06 -20.02 14.46
C LYS A 20 1.48 -20.26 13.94
N TRP A 21 2.46 -19.45 14.33
CA TRP A 21 3.83 -19.58 13.84
C TRP A 21 4.44 -20.99 13.99
N PRO A 22 4.30 -21.71 15.13
CA PRO A 22 4.85 -23.06 15.24
C PRO A 22 4.33 -24.03 14.17
N GLU A 23 3.02 -23.99 13.89
CA GLU A 23 2.37 -24.79 12.84
C GLU A 23 2.86 -24.39 11.44
N ILE A 24 3.01 -23.08 11.18
CA ILE A 24 3.55 -22.57 9.91
C ILE A 24 4.99 -23.02 9.71
N GLN A 25 5.81 -22.97 10.75
CA GLN A 25 7.21 -23.38 10.72
C GLN A 25 7.32 -24.87 10.41
N GLU A 26 6.49 -25.72 11.01
CA GLU A 26 6.43 -27.15 10.73
C GLU A 26 6.01 -27.42 9.27
N LEU A 27 5.02 -26.68 8.74
CA LEU A 27 4.62 -26.78 7.33
C LEU A 27 5.76 -26.41 6.38
N LEU A 28 6.52 -25.35 6.68
CA LEU A 28 7.69 -24.94 5.89
C LEU A 28 8.80 -26.01 5.93
N ILE A 29 9.09 -26.57 7.10
CA ILE A 29 10.08 -27.65 7.25
C ILE A 29 9.65 -28.88 6.45
N THR A 30 8.38 -29.28 6.57
CA THR A 30 7.79 -30.40 5.82
C THR A 30 7.84 -30.15 4.30
N ALA A 31 7.69 -28.90 3.88
CA ALA A 31 7.83 -28.49 2.49
C ALA A 31 9.29 -28.46 1.98
N GLY A 32 10.28 -28.74 2.84
CA GLY A 32 11.69 -28.88 2.48
C GLY A 32 12.55 -27.63 2.68
N PHE A 33 12.08 -26.67 3.48
CA PHE A 33 12.83 -25.46 3.81
C PHE A 33 13.68 -25.61 5.08
N SER A 34 14.85 -24.97 5.08
CA SER A 34 15.61 -24.62 6.28
C SER A 34 15.15 -23.23 6.73
N VAL A 35 14.48 -23.14 7.88
CA VAL A 35 13.73 -21.94 8.29
C VAL A 35 14.51 -21.11 9.31
N HIS A 36 14.74 -19.83 8.99
CA HIS A 36 15.32 -18.82 9.87
C HIS A 36 14.23 -17.82 10.33
N PRO A 37 13.68 -17.96 11.54
CA PRO A 37 12.66 -17.05 12.05
C PRO A 37 13.24 -15.74 12.61
N HIS A 38 12.61 -14.62 12.28
CA HIS A 38 12.94 -13.29 12.79
C HIS A 38 11.68 -12.62 13.33
N MET A 39 11.56 -12.49 14.66
CA MET A 39 10.38 -11.90 15.30
C MET A 39 10.50 -10.38 15.36
N THR A 40 9.49 -9.69 14.83
CA THR A 40 9.38 -8.23 14.97
C THR A 40 8.86 -7.86 16.36
N GLU A 41 9.20 -6.65 16.79
CA GLU A 41 8.92 -6.15 18.16
C GLU A 41 8.14 -4.83 18.16
N ARG A 42 8.19 -4.11 17.04
CA ARG A 42 7.65 -2.75 16.88
C ARG A 42 7.43 -2.44 15.40
N VAL A 43 6.69 -1.37 15.14
CA VAL A 43 6.54 -0.78 13.79
C VAL A 43 7.92 -0.41 13.24
N GLY A 44 8.14 -0.69 11.95
CA GLY A 44 9.40 -0.49 11.24
C GLY A 44 10.47 -1.56 11.49
N HIS A 45 10.24 -2.53 12.40
CA HIS A 45 11.23 -3.57 12.69
C HIS A 45 11.36 -4.58 11.54
N ALA A 46 10.29 -4.88 10.80
CA ALA A 46 10.38 -5.81 9.68
C ALA A 46 11.27 -5.26 8.56
N ALA A 47 11.18 -3.96 8.30
CA ALA A 47 12.04 -3.27 7.34
C ALA A 47 13.50 -3.29 7.79
N GLN A 48 13.77 -3.04 9.08
CA GLN A 48 15.11 -3.10 9.63
C GLN A 48 15.73 -4.50 9.49
N ILE A 49 15.00 -5.55 9.87
CA ILE A 49 15.47 -6.94 9.73
C ILE A 49 15.76 -7.27 8.27
N ALA A 50 14.83 -6.96 7.35
CA ALA A 50 15.01 -7.23 5.92
C ALA A 50 16.22 -6.47 5.34
N TRP A 51 16.44 -5.23 5.78
CA TRP A 51 17.61 -4.45 5.39
C TRP A 51 18.90 -5.07 5.91
N ASP A 52 18.94 -5.48 7.17
CA ASP A 52 20.13 -6.10 7.76
C ASP A 52 20.48 -7.42 7.07
N LEU A 53 19.48 -8.27 6.76
CA LEU A 53 19.68 -9.49 5.98
C LEU A 53 20.25 -9.20 4.58
N ARG A 54 19.71 -8.19 3.89
CA ARG A 54 20.25 -7.72 2.60
C ARG A 54 21.71 -7.30 2.73
N GLN A 55 22.05 -6.52 3.75
CA GLN A 55 23.42 -6.04 3.97
C GLN A 55 24.40 -7.15 4.35
N GLN A 56 23.90 -8.22 4.98
CA GLN A 56 24.67 -9.44 5.26
C GLN A 56 24.89 -10.30 4.01
N GLY A 57 24.31 -9.93 2.87
CA GLY A 57 24.49 -10.63 1.60
C GLY A 57 23.57 -11.84 1.41
N VAL A 58 22.50 -11.96 2.21
CA VAL A 58 21.46 -12.99 2.00
C VAL A 58 20.90 -12.85 0.59
N LYS A 59 20.82 -13.97 -0.14
CA LYS A 59 20.24 -14.05 -1.49
C LYS A 59 18.99 -14.93 -1.55
N ASP A 60 18.74 -15.69 -0.48
CA ASP A 60 17.62 -16.60 -0.35
C ASP A 60 16.29 -15.85 -0.15
N LEU A 61 15.19 -16.60 -0.22
CA LEU A 61 13.84 -16.07 -0.11
C LEU A 61 13.60 -15.43 1.27
N ILE A 62 13.21 -14.16 1.30
CA ILE A 62 12.80 -13.44 2.51
C ILE A 62 11.27 -13.34 2.51
N VAL A 63 10.62 -13.84 3.56
CA VAL A 63 9.18 -13.98 3.64
C VAL A 63 8.59 -13.05 4.69
N ALA A 64 7.66 -12.19 4.26
CA ALA A 64 6.83 -11.44 5.18
C ALA A 64 5.70 -12.32 5.73
N VAL A 65 5.71 -12.58 7.04
CA VAL A 65 4.66 -13.35 7.74
C VAL A 65 3.83 -12.38 8.58
N GLY A 66 2.74 -11.89 7.99
CA GLY A 66 1.94 -10.81 8.57
C GLY A 66 0.91 -10.23 7.59
N GLY A 67 0.37 -9.05 7.93
CA GLY A 67 -0.54 -8.33 7.03
C GLY A 67 0.17 -7.48 5.96
N ASP A 68 -0.62 -6.66 5.26
CA ASP A 68 -0.11 -5.77 4.21
C ASP A 68 0.99 -4.81 4.72
N GLY A 69 0.88 -4.28 5.96
CA GLY A 69 1.94 -3.45 6.55
C GLY A 69 3.27 -4.17 6.79
N THR A 70 3.24 -5.46 7.18
CA THR A 70 4.47 -6.27 7.28
C THR A 70 5.06 -6.53 5.90
N SER A 71 4.21 -6.74 4.89
CA SER A 71 4.64 -6.88 3.50
C SER A 71 5.27 -5.59 2.98
N HIS A 72 4.66 -4.43 3.27
CA HIS A 72 5.18 -3.11 2.91
C HIS A 72 6.56 -2.84 3.53
N GLU A 73 6.72 -3.11 4.82
CA GLU A 73 8.00 -2.92 5.52
C GLU A 73 9.12 -3.77 4.89
N VAL A 74 8.87 -5.06 4.67
CA VAL A 74 9.85 -5.95 4.03
C VAL A 74 10.12 -5.52 2.59
N ALA A 75 9.09 -5.21 1.82
CA ALA A 75 9.22 -4.77 0.43
C ALA A 75 10.07 -3.51 0.29
N SER A 76 9.85 -2.53 1.17
CA SER A 76 10.61 -1.27 1.19
C SER A 76 12.11 -1.50 1.36
N ALA A 77 12.51 -2.42 2.23
CA ALA A 77 13.92 -2.74 2.48
C ALA A 77 14.58 -3.57 1.36
N LEU A 78 13.82 -4.47 0.74
CA LEU A 78 14.31 -5.32 -0.35
C LEU A 78 14.27 -4.64 -1.72
N ARG A 79 13.63 -3.48 -1.82
CA ARG A 79 13.54 -2.69 -3.04
C ARG A 79 14.91 -2.49 -3.72
N GLY A 80 14.94 -2.75 -5.03
CA GLY A 80 16.13 -2.64 -5.87
C GLY A 80 17.16 -3.74 -5.65
N SER A 81 16.84 -4.77 -4.87
CA SER A 81 17.65 -5.99 -4.76
C SER A 81 17.04 -7.13 -5.58
N GLU A 82 17.86 -8.13 -5.89
CA GLU A 82 17.43 -9.37 -6.55
C GLU A 82 16.94 -10.45 -5.56
N ILE A 83 16.77 -10.08 -4.29
CA ILE A 83 16.29 -11.00 -3.25
C ILE A 83 14.78 -11.18 -3.44
N PRO A 84 14.29 -12.39 -3.74
CA PRO A 84 12.86 -12.60 -3.88
C PRO A 84 12.17 -12.43 -2.53
N MET A 85 11.05 -11.73 -2.54
CA MET A 85 10.16 -11.58 -1.40
C MET A 85 9.01 -12.59 -1.51
N GLY A 86 8.77 -13.37 -0.44
CA GLY A 86 7.58 -14.20 -0.29
C GLY A 86 6.60 -13.63 0.73
N ILE A 87 5.37 -14.17 0.77
CA ILE A 87 4.32 -13.71 1.68
C ILE A 87 3.58 -14.90 2.30
N ILE A 88 3.42 -14.89 3.62
CA ILE A 88 2.43 -15.71 4.34
C ILE A 88 1.39 -14.76 4.94
N PRO A 89 0.17 -14.71 4.35
CA PRO A 89 -0.79 -13.65 4.65
C PRO A 89 -1.51 -13.84 5.99
N PHE A 90 -1.23 -12.94 6.94
CA PHE A 90 -1.82 -12.88 8.28
C PHE A 90 -2.44 -11.51 8.64
N GLY A 91 -2.92 -10.76 7.65
CA GLY A 91 -3.69 -9.53 7.82
C GLY A 91 -5.20 -9.71 7.70
N SER A 92 -5.91 -8.57 7.67
CA SER A 92 -7.37 -8.52 7.48
C SER A 92 -7.79 -8.31 6.03
N GLY A 93 -6.96 -7.61 5.23
CA GLY A 93 -7.14 -7.38 3.80
C GLY A 93 -6.36 -8.40 2.98
N ASN A 94 -5.03 -8.39 3.16
CA ASN A 94 -4.04 -9.18 2.42
C ASN A 94 -4.14 -8.91 0.91
N ASP A 95 -4.34 -7.64 0.56
CA ASP A 95 -4.53 -7.22 -0.82
C ASP A 95 -3.24 -7.41 -1.64
N TYR A 96 -2.06 -7.22 -1.04
CA TYR A 96 -0.80 -7.48 -1.74
C TYR A 96 -0.64 -8.98 -2.06
N ALA A 97 -0.99 -9.85 -1.12
CA ALA A 97 -1.02 -11.30 -1.35
C ALA A 97 -2.02 -11.69 -2.45
N ILE A 98 -3.22 -11.09 -2.48
CA ILE A 98 -4.23 -11.31 -3.54
C ILE A 98 -3.63 -10.97 -4.91
N THR A 99 -2.95 -9.83 -5.03
CA THR A 99 -2.32 -9.41 -6.29
C THR A 99 -1.35 -10.48 -6.80
N HIS A 100 -0.59 -11.14 -5.94
CA HIS A 100 0.37 -12.18 -6.33
C HIS A 100 -0.20 -13.61 -6.36
N GLY A 101 -1.54 -13.77 -6.33
CA GLY A 101 -2.21 -15.06 -6.39
C GLY A 101 -2.08 -15.90 -5.12
N ILE A 102 -1.66 -15.31 -4.00
CA ILE A 102 -1.46 -16.01 -2.73
C ILE A 102 -2.79 -16.05 -1.95
N PRO A 103 -3.28 -17.23 -1.57
CA PRO A 103 -4.57 -17.37 -0.91
C PRO A 103 -4.53 -16.85 0.53
N ARG A 104 -5.62 -16.21 0.97
CA ARG A 104 -5.70 -15.55 2.29
C ARG A 104 -6.04 -16.49 3.46
N ASN A 105 -6.62 -17.65 3.16
CA ASN A 105 -7.20 -18.55 4.16
C ASN A 105 -6.77 -20.01 3.93
N ASP A 106 -5.70 -20.22 3.17
CA ASP A 106 -5.15 -21.54 2.86
C ASP A 106 -3.61 -21.46 3.02
N LEU A 107 -3.14 -21.88 4.20
CA LEU A 107 -1.73 -21.79 4.56
C LEU A 107 -0.88 -22.81 3.81
N GLU A 108 -1.41 -23.99 3.55
CA GLU A 108 -0.71 -25.03 2.81
C GLU A 108 -0.43 -24.55 1.39
N SER A 109 -1.45 -24.04 0.69
CA SER A 109 -1.27 -23.47 -0.64
C SER A 109 -0.30 -22.28 -0.64
N ALA A 110 -0.35 -21.41 0.37
CA ALA A 110 0.61 -20.30 0.48
C ALA A 110 2.06 -20.81 0.65
N VAL A 111 2.28 -21.85 1.46
CA VAL A 111 3.60 -22.50 1.62
C VAL A 111 4.06 -23.17 0.33
N GLN A 112 3.17 -23.86 -0.39
CA GLN A 112 3.50 -24.45 -1.69
C GLN A 112 3.93 -23.38 -2.70
N ILE A 113 3.30 -22.19 -2.70
CA ILE A 113 3.73 -21.06 -3.55
C ILE A 113 5.12 -20.55 -3.19
N LEU A 114 5.54 -20.58 -1.92
CA LEU A 114 6.92 -20.20 -1.57
C LEU A 114 7.95 -21.17 -2.16
N ARG A 115 7.59 -22.46 -2.28
CA ARG A 115 8.44 -23.52 -2.82
C ARG A 115 8.48 -23.50 -4.35
N ASP A 116 7.31 -23.51 -4.96
CA ASP A 116 7.13 -23.77 -6.39
C ASP A 116 6.63 -22.53 -7.14
N GLY A 117 6.59 -21.36 -6.51
CA GLY A 117 6.09 -20.13 -7.12
C GLY A 117 7.01 -19.58 -8.21
N LYS A 118 6.54 -18.51 -8.85
CA LYS A 118 7.27 -17.78 -9.89
C LYS A 118 7.64 -16.39 -9.38
N ASP A 119 8.92 -16.06 -9.48
CA ASP A 119 9.47 -14.76 -9.13
C ASP A 119 9.18 -13.77 -10.28
N ARG A 120 8.63 -12.61 -9.94
CA ARG A 120 8.29 -11.56 -10.90
C ARG A 120 8.79 -10.21 -10.43
N TRP A 121 9.38 -9.46 -11.35
CA TRP A 121 9.70 -8.05 -11.10
C TRP A 121 8.42 -7.24 -11.07
N CYS A 122 8.26 -6.46 -10.02
CA CYS A 122 7.09 -5.64 -9.77
C CYS A 122 7.51 -4.17 -9.64
N ALA A 123 6.71 -3.31 -10.24
CA ALA A 123 6.78 -1.87 -10.13
C ALA A 123 6.26 -1.39 -8.77
N ALA A 124 6.59 -0.14 -8.45
CA ALA A 124 6.12 0.55 -7.26
C ALA A 124 6.01 2.05 -7.55
N TRP A 125 5.20 2.76 -6.76
CA TRP A 125 5.24 4.22 -6.77
C TRP A 125 6.27 4.73 -5.76
N ARG A 126 7.15 5.62 -6.20
CA ARG A 126 7.93 6.48 -5.31
C ARG A 126 7.06 7.66 -4.92
N LEU A 127 6.80 7.82 -3.63
CA LEU A 127 6.04 8.93 -3.05
C LEU A 127 6.99 9.85 -2.29
N GLU A 128 7.10 11.09 -2.72
CA GLU A 128 7.84 12.13 -2.02
C GLU A 128 6.88 13.24 -1.58
N GLY A 129 6.99 13.71 -0.35
CA GLY A 129 6.13 14.79 0.12
C GLY A 129 6.46 15.23 1.54
N TYR A 130 5.69 16.17 2.07
CA TYR A 130 5.91 16.66 3.43
C TYR A 130 5.57 15.58 4.46
N PRO A 131 6.41 15.37 5.47
CA PRO A 131 6.14 14.42 6.52
C PRO A 131 4.90 14.86 7.31
N ALA A 132 3.97 13.94 7.52
CA ALA A 132 2.82 14.17 8.37
C ALA A 132 3.24 14.49 9.81
N GLU A 133 2.46 15.32 10.49
CA GLU A 133 2.63 15.52 11.93
C GLU A 133 2.41 14.22 12.69
N ALA A 134 3.10 14.08 13.82
CA ALA A 134 2.93 12.93 14.69
C ALA A 134 1.46 12.82 15.16
N THR A 135 0.91 11.62 15.09
CA THR A 135 -0.43 11.32 15.60
C THR A 135 -0.38 10.11 16.54
N THR A 136 -1.48 9.80 17.22
CA THR A 136 -1.52 8.75 18.22
C THR A 136 -1.09 7.39 17.63
N GLY A 137 0.07 6.88 18.05
CA GLY A 137 0.64 5.62 17.59
C GLY A 137 1.44 5.68 16.29
N TYR A 138 1.56 6.87 15.67
CA TYR A 138 2.32 7.07 14.43
C TYR A 138 3.21 8.31 14.58
N PRO A 139 4.53 8.15 14.79
CA PRO A 139 5.44 9.28 14.81
C PRO A 139 5.47 9.96 13.43
N SER A 140 5.89 11.23 13.41
CA SER A 140 6.18 11.90 12.14
C SER A 140 7.24 11.11 11.37
N PRO A 141 7.03 10.82 10.08
CA PRO A 141 7.93 9.96 9.35
C PRO A 141 9.28 10.64 9.16
N LYS A 142 10.33 9.84 9.34
CA LYS A 142 11.70 10.20 9.04
C LYS A 142 12.16 9.48 7.77
N SER A 143 13.18 10.01 7.11
CA SER A 143 13.84 9.29 6.01
C SER A 143 14.46 8.00 6.53
N ASN A 144 14.26 6.90 5.81
CA ASN A 144 14.96 5.65 6.08
C ASN A 144 16.04 5.42 5.03
N GLN A 145 17.07 4.64 5.39
CA GLN A 145 18.18 4.31 4.51
C GLN A 145 17.77 3.58 3.22
N TRP A 146 16.65 2.83 3.24
CA TRP A 146 16.13 2.10 2.07
C TRP A 146 15.20 2.91 1.17
N ASP A 147 14.69 4.06 1.63
CA ASP A 147 13.77 4.89 0.85
C ASP A 147 14.48 5.66 -0.27
N GLY A 148 15.79 5.91 -0.09
CA GLY A 148 16.56 6.81 -0.94
C GLY A 148 16.37 8.29 -0.56
N PRO A 149 17.15 9.19 -1.17
CA PRO A 149 17.09 10.62 -0.86
C PRO A 149 15.80 11.27 -1.40
N SER A 150 15.36 12.31 -0.70
CA SER A 150 14.38 13.28 -1.19
C SER A 150 15.03 14.19 -2.23
N GLU A 151 14.28 14.59 -3.26
CA GLU A 151 14.74 15.59 -4.24
C GLU A 151 14.50 17.02 -3.75
N HIS A 152 13.54 17.21 -2.84
CA HIS A 152 13.20 18.51 -2.28
C HIS A 152 13.51 18.57 -0.78
N GLU A 153 13.90 19.77 -0.32
CA GLU A 153 14.13 20.04 1.10
C GLU A 153 12.87 19.80 1.94
N ASN A 154 13.07 19.37 3.19
CA ASN A 154 12.01 19.13 4.18
C ASN A 154 10.96 18.08 3.79
N ARG A 155 11.20 17.30 2.74
CA ARG A 155 10.35 16.19 2.31
C ARG A 155 10.98 14.85 2.65
N VAL A 156 10.13 13.83 2.73
CA VAL A 156 10.53 12.44 2.94
C VAL A 156 10.02 11.58 1.80
N VAL A 157 10.71 10.47 1.56
CA VAL A 157 10.35 9.48 0.54
C VAL A 157 9.75 8.25 1.19
N ARG A 158 8.71 7.70 0.56
CA ARG A 158 8.14 6.39 0.83
C ARG A 158 7.93 5.66 -0.48
N TRP A 159 7.92 4.33 -0.42
CA TRP A 159 7.61 3.49 -1.56
C TRP A 159 6.27 2.82 -1.35
N VAL A 160 5.51 2.70 -2.43
CA VAL A 160 4.12 2.23 -2.42
C VAL A 160 4.08 0.98 -3.26
N PHE A 161 3.95 -0.16 -2.59
CA PHE A 161 3.91 -1.48 -3.22
C PHE A 161 2.49 -2.01 -3.37
N LEU A 162 1.50 -1.39 -2.72
CA LEU A 162 0.09 -1.76 -2.81
C LEU A 162 -0.77 -0.57 -3.21
N GLU A 163 -0.85 0.46 -2.37
CA GLU A 163 -1.74 1.60 -2.59
C GLU A 163 -1.25 2.93 -2.01
N SER A 164 -1.36 3.99 -2.81
CA SER A 164 -1.37 5.36 -2.36
C SER A 164 -2.74 5.95 -2.61
N ASP A 165 -3.29 6.59 -1.59
CA ASP A 165 -4.61 7.20 -1.69
C ASP A 165 -4.69 8.59 -1.05
N SER A 166 -5.54 9.42 -1.64
CA SER A 166 -5.84 10.77 -1.17
C SER A 166 -7.33 11.06 -1.23
N GLY A 167 -7.76 12.06 -0.46
CA GLY A 167 -9.16 12.45 -0.38
C GLY A 167 -9.96 11.61 0.62
N ILE A 168 -11.19 11.23 0.26
CA ILE A 168 -12.13 10.55 1.16
C ILE A 168 -11.65 9.16 1.59
N THR A 169 -11.02 8.40 0.69
CA THR A 169 -10.48 7.06 0.99
C THR A 169 -9.42 7.16 2.08
N SER A 170 -8.57 8.19 1.99
CA SER A 170 -7.52 8.40 2.98
C SER A 170 -8.12 8.70 4.36
N ALA A 171 -9.17 9.52 4.41
CA ALA A 171 -9.87 9.87 5.64
C ALA A 171 -10.55 8.63 6.27
N ILE A 172 -11.14 7.75 5.45
CA ILE A 172 -11.73 6.47 5.90
C ILE A 172 -10.64 5.54 6.45
N SER A 173 -9.50 5.42 5.75
CA SER A 173 -8.37 4.62 6.21
C SER A 173 -7.84 5.13 7.55
N ARG A 174 -7.61 6.44 7.72
CA ARG A 174 -7.16 7.01 9.00
C ARG A 174 -8.20 6.87 10.12
N ALA A 175 -9.49 6.95 9.80
CA ALA A 175 -10.56 6.77 10.79
C ALA A 175 -10.51 5.39 11.46
N LYS A 176 -9.98 4.37 10.77
CA LYS A 176 -9.84 2.98 11.30
C LYS A 176 -8.95 2.88 12.53
N LEU A 177 -8.08 3.87 12.74
CA LEU A 177 -7.13 3.95 13.86
C LEU A 177 -7.83 4.35 15.16
N LYS A 178 -8.86 5.20 15.08
CA LYS A 178 -9.57 5.76 16.24
C LYS A 178 -10.97 5.16 16.45
N ARG A 179 -11.63 4.67 15.39
CA ARG A 179 -13.04 4.23 15.42
C ARG A 179 -13.21 2.78 14.93
N ALA A 180 -14.35 2.18 15.27
CA ALA A 180 -14.79 0.87 14.78
C ALA A 180 -13.79 -0.29 15.01
N LYS A 181 -13.05 -0.26 16.13
CA LYS A 181 -12.10 -1.34 16.50
C LYS A 181 -12.80 -2.70 16.72
N TRP A 182 -14.10 -2.68 17.02
CA TRP A 182 -14.94 -3.88 17.22
C TRP A 182 -15.43 -4.53 15.92
N ILE A 183 -15.40 -3.82 14.78
CA ILE A 183 -15.86 -4.35 13.49
C ILE A 183 -14.66 -4.97 12.76
N LYS A 184 -14.82 -6.21 12.30
CA LYS A 184 -13.78 -6.94 11.57
C LYS A 184 -14.12 -7.05 10.08
N GLY A 185 -13.07 -7.19 9.25
CA GLY A 185 -13.20 -7.43 7.82
C GLY A 185 -13.81 -6.28 7.01
N GLN A 186 -14.36 -6.60 5.85
CA GLN A 186 -14.84 -5.63 4.86
C GLN A 186 -15.94 -4.69 5.39
N SER A 187 -16.78 -5.14 6.32
CA SER A 187 -17.87 -4.34 6.91
C SER A 187 -17.36 -3.12 7.69
N LYS A 188 -16.12 -3.18 8.19
CA LYS A 188 -15.47 -2.04 8.88
C LYS A 188 -15.32 -0.84 7.94
N TYR A 189 -14.83 -1.07 6.72
CA TYR A 189 -14.63 -0.01 5.73
C TYR A 189 -15.96 0.60 5.27
N THR A 190 -17.01 -0.22 5.14
CA THR A 190 -18.37 0.26 4.86
C THR A 190 -18.87 1.19 5.96
N TYR A 191 -18.80 0.77 7.22
CA TYR A 191 -19.22 1.58 8.36
C TYR A 191 -18.43 2.90 8.46
N LEU A 192 -17.10 2.83 8.32
CA LEU A 192 -16.24 4.01 8.36
C LEU A 192 -16.53 4.95 7.19
N GLY A 193 -16.83 4.42 6.00
CA GLY A 193 -17.28 5.21 4.86
C GLY A 193 -18.55 6.02 5.19
N VAL A 194 -19.60 5.33 5.60
CA VAL A 194 -20.91 5.95 5.92
C VAL A 194 -20.78 7.04 6.99
N THR A 195 -19.94 6.82 8.00
CA THR A 195 -19.78 7.76 9.12
C THR A 195 -18.76 8.87 8.86
N THR A 196 -17.90 8.76 7.85
CA THR A 196 -16.88 9.78 7.53
C THR A 196 -17.35 10.73 6.42
N ILE A 197 -18.03 10.20 5.41
CA ILE A 197 -18.51 10.96 4.24
C ILE A 197 -19.32 12.23 4.59
N PRO A 198 -20.24 12.23 5.57
CA PRO A 198 -21.07 13.40 5.86
C PRO A 198 -20.30 14.63 6.37
N PHE A 199 -19.15 14.41 7.01
CA PHE A 199 -18.37 15.47 7.68
C PHE A 199 -17.07 15.80 6.96
N TRP A 200 -16.76 15.11 5.87
CA TRP A 200 -15.49 15.28 5.17
C TRP A 200 -15.47 16.57 4.35
N PRO A 201 -14.53 17.50 4.62
CA PRO A 201 -14.37 18.71 3.81
C PRO A 201 -13.71 18.37 2.47
N ARG A 202 -14.25 18.93 1.39
CA ARG A 202 -13.65 18.81 0.06
C ARG A 202 -12.32 19.56 0.01
N ARG A 203 -11.39 19.09 -0.81
CA ARG A 203 -10.09 19.73 -1.04
C ARG A 203 -9.97 20.21 -2.47
N LYS A 204 -9.64 21.49 -2.64
CA LYS A 204 -9.20 22.05 -3.91
C LYS A 204 -7.70 21.82 -4.01
N LEU A 205 -7.27 21.20 -5.11
CA LEU A 205 -5.88 20.84 -5.38
C LEU A 205 -5.55 21.23 -6.81
N GLU A 206 -4.29 21.50 -7.07
CA GLU A 206 -3.71 21.46 -8.41
C GLU A 206 -3.07 20.10 -8.62
N LEU A 207 -3.38 19.48 -9.75
CA LEU A 207 -2.75 18.25 -10.21
C LEU A 207 -2.00 18.55 -11.50
N LYS A 208 -0.82 17.96 -11.64
CA LYS A 208 -0.08 17.90 -12.90
C LYS A 208 0.32 16.45 -13.17
N PHE A 209 0.10 16.00 -14.39
CA PHE A 209 0.40 14.64 -14.84
C PHE A 209 1.51 14.69 -15.87
N ASP A 210 2.60 13.97 -15.63
CA ASP A 210 3.78 13.95 -16.48
C ASP A 210 4.19 15.38 -16.89
N ASP A 211 4.24 15.64 -18.20
CA ASP A 211 4.56 16.94 -18.79
C ASP A 211 3.32 17.75 -19.22
N GLU A 212 2.11 17.29 -18.90
CA GLU A 212 0.86 18.00 -19.21
C GLU A 212 0.71 19.30 -18.41
N ASP A 213 -0.18 20.18 -18.88
CA ASP A 213 -0.56 21.38 -18.16
C ASP A 213 -1.21 21.04 -16.81
N ALA A 214 -0.83 21.81 -15.79
CA ALA A 214 -1.44 21.68 -14.47
C ALA A 214 -2.91 22.14 -14.51
N PHE A 215 -3.76 21.48 -13.74
CA PHE A 215 -5.17 21.86 -13.62
C PHE A 215 -5.66 21.77 -12.18
N GLN A 216 -6.56 22.69 -11.81
CA GLN A 216 -7.18 22.66 -10.50
C GLN A 216 -8.43 21.80 -10.49
N CYS A 217 -8.60 20.98 -9.45
CA CYS A 217 -9.79 20.17 -9.25
C CYS A 217 -10.24 20.16 -7.79
N ASN A 218 -11.53 19.90 -7.58
CA ASN A 218 -12.05 19.53 -6.27
C ASN A 218 -11.93 18.01 -6.14
N LEU A 219 -10.85 17.53 -5.54
CA LEU A 219 -10.58 16.11 -5.45
C LEU A 219 -11.53 15.46 -4.46
N THR A 220 -12.18 14.36 -4.86
CA THR A 220 -12.84 13.44 -3.92
C THR A 220 -11.95 12.26 -3.60
N MET A 221 -11.36 11.65 -4.62
CA MET A 221 -10.49 10.49 -4.48
C MET A 221 -9.40 10.55 -5.55
N LEU A 222 -8.17 10.28 -5.14
CA LEU A 222 -7.08 9.84 -6.00
C LEU A 222 -6.60 8.51 -5.44
N ALA A 223 -6.45 7.51 -6.30
CA ALA A 223 -5.84 6.23 -5.97
C ALA A 223 -4.77 5.90 -6.99
N ALA A 224 -3.56 5.64 -6.52
CA ALA A 224 -2.44 5.14 -7.30
C ALA A 224 -2.02 3.79 -6.69
N THR A 225 -2.23 2.70 -7.42
CA THR A 225 -2.01 1.34 -6.90
C THR A 225 -1.04 0.60 -7.80
N THR A 226 -0.56 -0.54 -7.34
CA THR A 226 0.24 -1.49 -8.14
C THR A 226 -0.56 -2.72 -8.56
N GLY A 227 -1.78 -2.89 -8.02
CA GLY A 227 -2.69 -3.97 -8.38
C GLY A 227 -4.14 -3.50 -8.35
N GLU A 228 -5.05 -4.41 -8.70
CA GLU A 228 -6.48 -4.06 -8.81
C GLU A 228 -7.13 -3.71 -7.48
N THR A 229 -6.66 -4.32 -6.40
CA THR A 229 -7.36 -4.33 -5.12
C THR A 229 -6.64 -3.57 -4.03
N PHE A 230 -7.39 -2.77 -3.25
CA PHE A 230 -6.98 -2.33 -1.93
C PHE A 230 -8.20 -2.18 -1.01
N GLY A 231 -7.98 -2.20 0.30
CA GLY A 231 -9.07 -2.06 1.29
C GLY A 231 -9.89 -3.34 1.49
N GLY A 232 -9.27 -4.51 1.33
CA GLY A 232 -9.84 -5.82 1.61
C GLY A 232 -10.55 -6.46 0.42
N GLY A 233 -10.05 -6.27 -0.80
CA GLY A 233 -10.53 -6.87 -2.03
C GLY A 233 -11.47 -5.98 -2.85
N TYR A 234 -11.55 -4.69 -2.54
CA TYR A 234 -12.26 -3.74 -3.42
C TYR A 234 -11.42 -3.51 -4.67
N LYS A 235 -11.99 -3.76 -5.85
CA LYS A 235 -11.33 -3.52 -7.14
C LYS A 235 -11.31 -2.02 -7.47
N VAL A 236 -10.50 -1.25 -6.74
CA VAL A 236 -10.44 0.21 -6.88
C VAL A 236 -9.72 0.63 -8.15
N SER A 237 -8.75 -0.16 -8.62
CA SER A 237 -8.02 0.13 -9.87
C SER A 237 -8.13 -1.04 -10.87
N PRO A 238 -9.31 -1.33 -11.42
CA PRO A 238 -9.50 -2.47 -12.32
C PRO A 238 -8.52 -2.45 -13.49
N GLY A 239 -7.90 -3.60 -13.78
CA GLY A 239 -6.92 -3.76 -14.86
C GLY A 239 -5.48 -3.36 -14.54
N VAL A 240 -5.21 -2.70 -13.40
CA VAL A 240 -3.85 -2.35 -13.00
C VAL A 240 -3.09 -3.59 -12.53
N ASN A 241 -1.87 -3.76 -13.03
CA ASN A 241 -0.99 -4.86 -12.65
C ASN A 241 0.41 -4.40 -12.26
N PRO A 242 1.11 -5.17 -11.41
CA PRO A 242 2.41 -4.74 -10.88
C PRO A 242 3.53 -4.88 -11.92
N SER A 243 3.29 -5.48 -13.08
CA SER A 243 4.25 -5.57 -14.18
C SER A 243 4.08 -4.47 -15.23
N ASP A 244 3.13 -3.55 -15.05
CA ASP A 244 2.85 -2.50 -16.03
C ASP A 244 4.07 -1.61 -16.27
N GLU A 245 4.35 -1.33 -17.55
CA GLU A 245 5.41 -0.39 -17.92
C GLU A 245 5.06 1.06 -17.52
N ASN A 246 3.77 1.37 -17.39
CA ASN A 246 3.29 2.69 -17.00
C ASN A 246 2.34 2.62 -15.81
N GLY A 247 2.41 3.62 -14.94
CA GLY A 247 1.49 3.75 -13.83
C GLY A 247 0.08 4.07 -14.30
N THR A 248 -0.92 3.70 -13.50
CA THR A 248 -2.31 4.10 -13.71
C THR A 248 -2.89 4.61 -12.42
N VAL A 249 -3.62 5.72 -12.50
CA VAL A 249 -4.34 6.30 -11.35
C VAL A 249 -5.81 6.45 -11.62
N ILE A 250 -6.58 6.31 -10.56
CA ILE A 250 -8.03 6.47 -10.57
C ILE A 250 -8.37 7.78 -9.87
N ILE A 251 -9.11 8.64 -10.58
CA ILE A 251 -9.46 9.97 -10.10
C ILE A 251 -10.96 10.12 -10.08
N ALA A 252 -11.48 10.52 -8.92
CA ALA A 252 -12.86 10.93 -8.74
C ALA A 252 -12.92 12.43 -8.41
N PRO A 253 -13.27 13.30 -9.37
CA PRO A 253 -13.51 14.70 -9.10
C PRO A 253 -14.92 14.93 -8.52
N LYS A 254 -15.02 15.83 -7.54
CA LYS A 254 -16.24 16.52 -7.10
C LYS A 254 -17.51 15.64 -6.93
N LEU A 255 -17.42 14.50 -6.27
CA LEU A 255 -18.62 13.72 -5.95
C LEU A 255 -19.45 14.40 -4.85
N SER A 256 -20.78 14.32 -4.97
CA SER A 256 -21.71 14.59 -3.87
C SER A 256 -21.63 13.50 -2.80
N ARG A 257 -22.09 13.82 -1.59
CA ARG A 257 -22.17 12.85 -0.48
C ARG A 257 -23.01 11.62 -0.85
N LEU A 258 -24.13 11.82 -1.55
CA LEU A 258 -24.98 10.72 -2.00
C LEU A 258 -24.28 9.85 -3.05
N GLN A 259 -23.55 10.45 -4.00
CA GLN A 259 -22.74 9.70 -4.96
C GLN A 259 -21.65 8.89 -4.26
N MET A 260 -20.93 9.47 -3.29
CA MET A 260 -19.90 8.75 -2.51
C MET A 260 -20.48 7.52 -1.79
N LEU A 261 -21.64 7.64 -1.15
CA LEU A 261 -22.29 6.50 -0.49
C LEU A 261 -22.73 5.42 -1.49
N LYS A 262 -23.29 5.82 -2.64
CA LYS A 262 -23.70 4.90 -3.72
C LYS A 262 -22.52 4.28 -4.47
N LEU A 263 -21.32 4.84 -4.34
CA LEU A 263 -20.11 4.41 -5.05
C LEU A 263 -19.50 3.11 -4.48
N MET A 264 -19.72 2.82 -3.19
CA MET A 264 -19.08 1.69 -2.51
C MET A 264 -19.33 0.34 -3.20
N GLY A 265 -20.58 0.08 -3.63
CA GLY A 265 -20.94 -1.15 -4.34
C GLY A 265 -20.26 -1.27 -5.71
N PRO A 266 -20.37 -0.26 -6.60
CA PRO A 266 -19.63 -0.21 -7.86
C PRO A 266 -18.11 -0.37 -7.72
N VAL A 267 -17.48 0.28 -6.74
CA VAL A 267 -16.02 0.17 -6.49
C VAL A 267 -15.65 -1.25 -6.11
N LYS A 268 -16.42 -1.89 -5.22
CA LYS A 268 -16.20 -3.30 -4.85
C LYS A 268 -16.13 -4.22 -6.07
N LYS A 269 -16.92 -3.94 -7.10
CA LYS A 269 -17.02 -4.72 -8.35
C LYS A 269 -16.11 -4.22 -9.46
N GLY A 270 -15.36 -3.13 -9.28
CA GLY A 270 -14.59 -2.51 -10.35
C GLY A 270 -15.42 -1.85 -11.46
N LYS A 271 -16.70 -1.53 -11.21
CA LYS A 271 -17.63 -0.96 -12.21
C LYS A 271 -17.91 0.52 -11.99
N HIS A 272 -16.90 1.25 -11.52
CA HIS A 272 -17.04 2.65 -11.12
C HIS A 272 -16.36 3.64 -12.07
N ILE A 273 -15.38 3.19 -12.86
CA ILE A 273 -14.78 3.98 -13.94
C ILE A 273 -15.88 4.36 -14.96
N GLY A 274 -15.88 5.62 -15.40
CA GLY A 274 -16.90 6.23 -16.26
C GLY A 274 -18.13 6.75 -15.51
N LYS A 275 -18.33 6.43 -14.22
CA LYS A 275 -19.48 6.95 -13.45
C LYS A 275 -19.16 8.30 -12.85
N TRP A 276 -20.06 9.26 -13.02
CA TRP A 276 -19.99 10.57 -12.35
C TRP A 276 -18.65 11.30 -12.53
N GLY A 277 -18.03 11.15 -13.71
CA GLY A 277 -16.74 11.77 -14.03
C GLY A 277 -15.54 11.06 -13.40
N ILE A 278 -15.69 9.85 -12.84
CA ILE A 278 -14.56 9.02 -12.41
C ILE A 278 -13.85 8.46 -13.64
N TYR A 279 -12.54 8.57 -13.69
CA TYR A 279 -11.73 8.05 -14.79
C TYR A 279 -10.45 7.38 -14.30
N ALA A 280 -9.93 6.49 -15.13
CA ALA A 280 -8.57 5.97 -15.03
C ALA A 280 -7.68 6.78 -15.96
N LYS A 281 -6.46 7.10 -15.54
CA LYS A 281 -5.46 7.78 -16.37
C LYS A 281 -4.12 7.06 -16.23
N THR A 282 -3.54 6.69 -17.37
CA THR A 282 -2.14 6.24 -17.44
C THR A 282 -1.23 7.46 -17.27
N VAL A 283 -0.31 7.38 -16.32
CA VAL A 283 0.57 8.48 -15.91
C VAL A 283 1.77 7.90 -15.16
N ASN A 284 2.96 8.48 -15.33
CA ASN A 284 4.17 8.03 -14.62
C ASN A 284 4.64 9.02 -13.56
N LYS A 285 4.18 10.28 -13.58
CA LYS A 285 4.47 11.30 -12.58
C LYS A 285 3.24 12.12 -12.26
N ILE A 286 2.95 12.29 -10.98
CA ILE A 286 1.83 13.10 -10.51
C ILE A 286 2.34 14.09 -9.49
N GLN A 287 2.18 15.36 -9.76
CA GLN A 287 2.43 16.42 -8.79
C GLN A 287 1.09 16.86 -8.19
N ILE A 288 1.02 16.90 -6.87
CA ILE A 288 -0.16 17.25 -6.10
C ILE A 288 0.19 18.48 -5.28
N ARG A 289 -0.43 19.63 -5.56
CA ARG A 289 -0.23 20.86 -4.80
C ARG A 289 -1.54 21.31 -4.13
N PRO A 290 -1.52 21.65 -2.83
CA PRO A 290 -2.68 22.27 -2.20
C PRO A 290 -2.96 23.64 -2.82
N VAL A 291 -4.25 24.00 -2.87
CA VAL A 291 -4.69 25.34 -3.29
C VAL A 291 -5.16 26.12 -2.06
N ASN A 292 -4.61 27.32 -1.84
CA ASN A 292 -4.90 28.18 -0.70
C ASN A 292 -6.30 28.85 -0.81
N GLN A 293 -6.63 29.71 0.15
CA GLN A 293 -7.94 30.40 0.18
C GLN A 293 -8.11 31.39 -0.98
N ASP A 294 -7.02 31.95 -1.48
CA ASP A 294 -6.98 32.89 -2.62
C ASP A 294 -7.09 32.16 -3.97
N GLY A 295 -7.08 30.84 -3.98
CA GLY A 295 -7.19 30.02 -5.19
C GLY A 295 -5.85 29.74 -5.86
N GLU A 296 -4.74 30.04 -5.20
CA GLU A 296 -3.37 29.84 -5.69
C GLU A 296 -2.81 28.49 -5.22
N PRO A 297 -2.18 27.71 -6.11
CA PRO A 297 -1.41 26.54 -5.72
C PRO A 297 -0.17 26.93 -4.91
N VAL A 298 0.13 26.21 -3.84
CA VAL A 298 1.27 26.50 -2.96
C VAL A 298 2.18 25.28 -2.77
N ASP A 299 3.47 25.55 -2.53
CA ASP A 299 4.52 24.53 -2.37
C ASP A 299 4.79 24.15 -0.91
N GLU A 300 3.86 24.45 -0.02
CA GLU A 300 3.90 24.11 1.39
C GLU A 300 2.55 23.53 1.88
N PRO A 301 2.54 22.73 2.96
CA PRO A 301 1.29 22.27 3.55
C PRO A 301 0.43 23.45 4.04
N ILE A 302 -0.87 23.40 3.76
CA ILE A 302 -1.84 24.39 4.26
C ILE A 302 -2.52 23.90 5.53
N GLY A 303 -3.09 24.84 6.31
CA GLY A 303 -3.61 24.60 7.67
C GLY A 303 -4.59 23.44 7.85
N VAL A 304 -5.24 22.97 6.78
CA VAL A 304 -5.87 21.64 6.80
C VAL A 304 -5.25 20.74 5.74
N PRO A 305 -4.34 19.83 6.12
CA PRO A 305 -3.50 19.14 5.16
C PRO A 305 -4.29 18.16 4.29
N THR A 306 -3.82 18.02 3.06
CA THR A 306 -4.26 16.95 2.16
C THR A 306 -3.31 15.79 2.32
N TRP A 307 -3.82 14.68 2.83
CA TRP A 307 -3.03 13.48 3.07
C TRP A 307 -2.82 12.71 1.76
N VAL A 308 -1.63 12.17 1.58
CA VAL A 308 -1.28 11.22 0.52
C VAL A 308 -0.63 10.04 1.23
N GLN A 309 -1.32 8.91 1.33
CA GLN A 309 -0.83 7.78 2.12
C GLN A 309 0.10 6.88 1.30
N ALA A 310 0.90 6.07 1.97
CA ALA A 310 1.64 4.95 1.38
C ALA A 310 1.23 3.65 2.11
N ASP A 311 0.72 2.68 1.36
CA ASP A 311 0.28 1.34 1.81
C ASP A 311 -0.55 1.37 3.11
N GLY A 312 -1.44 2.36 3.21
CA GLY A 312 -2.35 2.55 4.34
C GLY A 312 -1.74 3.21 5.58
N GLU A 313 -0.50 3.71 5.50
CA GLU A 313 0.17 4.51 6.54
C GLU A 313 -0.10 6.02 6.37
N PRO A 314 -0.49 6.73 7.44
CA PRO A 314 -0.65 8.17 7.42
C PRO A 314 0.71 8.88 7.53
N CYS A 315 1.47 8.87 6.44
CA CYS A 315 2.86 9.35 6.43
C CYS A 315 3.09 10.66 5.67
N ILE A 316 2.43 10.90 4.53
CA ILE A 316 2.76 12.07 3.68
C ILE A 316 1.58 13.04 3.55
N MET A 317 1.90 14.33 3.46
CA MET A 317 0.98 15.43 3.17
C MET A 317 1.40 16.14 1.89
N ALA A 318 0.41 16.67 1.17
CA ALA A 318 0.64 17.53 0.01
C ALA A 318 1.28 18.87 0.44
N PRO A 319 2.18 19.45 -0.37
CA PRO A 319 2.50 19.02 -1.72
C PRO A 319 3.32 17.73 -1.77
N ALA A 320 3.02 16.91 -2.76
CA ALA A 320 3.59 15.58 -2.92
C ALA A 320 3.77 15.23 -4.40
N VAL A 321 4.70 14.34 -4.67
CA VAL A 321 4.99 13.79 -6.00
C VAL A 321 4.93 12.27 -5.93
N LEU A 322 4.14 11.66 -6.81
CA LEU A 322 4.13 10.22 -7.05
C LEU A 322 4.83 9.95 -8.38
N GLU A 323 5.75 8.99 -8.40
CA GLU A 323 6.43 8.55 -9.62
C GLU A 323 6.37 7.04 -9.77
N TRP A 324 5.87 6.55 -10.90
CA TRP A 324 5.91 5.13 -11.24
C TRP A 324 7.34 4.71 -11.58
N LYS A 325 7.80 3.63 -10.96
CA LYS A 325 9.10 3.03 -11.27
C LYS A 325 8.89 1.54 -11.48
N THR A 326 9.35 1.03 -12.61
CA THR A 326 9.26 -0.39 -12.96
C THR A 326 10.36 -1.19 -12.25
N LYS A 327 10.17 -2.51 -12.12
CA LYS A 327 11.18 -3.47 -11.62
C LYS A 327 11.84 -3.04 -10.30
N GLN A 328 11.02 -2.64 -9.33
CA GLN A 328 11.50 -2.16 -8.03
C GLN A 328 11.62 -3.27 -6.99
N ILE A 329 10.88 -4.37 -7.11
CA ILE A 329 10.96 -5.49 -6.18
C ILE A 329 10.73 -6.81 -6.91
N LEU A 330 11.44 -7.86 -6.50
CA LEU A 330 11.20 -9.22 -6.97
C LEU A 330 10.25 -9.93 -5.99
N VAL A 331 9.09 -10.39 -6.45
CA VAL A 331 8.08 -11.05 -5.61
C VAL A 331 7.81 -12.47 -6.09
N ARG A 332 7.89 -13.44 -5.18
CA ARG A 332 7.47 -14.82 -5.41
C ARG A 332 5.96 -14.93 -5.23
N GLY A 333 5.25 -15.09 -6.34
CA GLY A 333 3.81 -15.31 -6.38
C GLY A 333 3.44 -16.70 -6.91
N ALA A 334 2.13 -16.94 -7.06
CA ALA A 334 1.62 -18.15 -7.67
C ALA A 334 2.18 -18.37 -9.09
N GLN A 335 2.20 -19.63 -9.53
CA GLN A 335 2.66 -19.99 -10.88
C GLN A 335 1.88 -19.23 -11.98
N SER A 336 0.57 -19.09 -11.82
CA SER A 336 -0.29 -18.25 -12.65
C SER A 336 -0.97 -17.20 -11.78
N VAL A 337 -1.01 -15.97 -12.28
CA VAL A 337 -1.75 -14.85 -11.70
C VAL A 337 -2.58 -14.20 -12.82
N PRO A 338 -3.72 -13.55 -12.52
CA PRO A 338 -4.64 -13.06 -13.56
C PRO A 338 -4.09 -12.00 -14.53
N TRP A 339 -2.90 -11.45 -14.25
CA TRP A 339 -2.27 -10.38 -14.99
C TRP A 339 -0.95 -10.78 -15.68
N ASP A 340 -0.50 -12.03 -15.52
CA ASP A 340 0.70 -12.59 -16.17
C ASP A 340 0.36 -13.28 -17.49
#